data_AF-A0A956VW43-F1
#
_entry.id   AF-A0A956VW43-F1
#
_cell.length_a   1.000
_cell.length_b   1.000
_cell.length_c   1.000
_cell.angle_alpha   90.00
_cell.angle_beta   90.00
_cell.angle_gamma   90.00
#
_symmetry.space_group_name_H-M   'P 1'
#
loop_
_entity.id
_entity.type
_entity.pdbx_description
1 polymer ?
#
loop_
_entity_poly.entity_id
_entity_poly.type
_entity_poly.pdbx_seq_one_letter_code
_entity_poly.pdbx_strand_id
1 'polypeptide(L)'
;AFNDRLLEWVESKEGWRPHVKNFTIGMLKEGLHDRAITRDLTWGVPIPLEGYDDKRIYVWFEAVIGYLSAAKEWAASDLNPTGDAEAWRDWWQSPEAGTYYFIGKDNVPFHTVIWPAILMGYGDLNLPTDVPANQYLTMSGAKASKSRGGVVWAPDALERYDPDPMRYYLTAAAPETSDSDFTWDEFVRRNNDELVARWGNLVNRVLTITRRNFEERVPEPPAQLSEESTALLARVDEAFGPVGESFEGVQLRRALNGAMEVATAANQYLDARQPWVRVKEDREHAAETLFVALNVISGLASLLNPILPFTSQKVWTLLAHDGEVQAAGWQRTPVVAGTTLPAPEPLFKKLDDSVVEEEAARLAR
;
A
#
# COMPACT_ATOMS: atom_id res chain seq x y z
N ALA A 1 -33.88 -16.46 -4.97
CA ALA A 1 -32.99 -17.64 -4.98
C ALA A 1 -31.80 -17.48 -4.02
N PHE A 2 -31.05 -16.38 -4.05
CA PHE A 2 -29.79 -16.24 -3.29
C PHE A 2 -29.87 -15.32 -2.06
N ASN A 3 -30.99 -14.62 -1.83
CA ASN A 3 -31.11 -13.57 -0.80
C ASN A 3 -30.64 -14.03 0.59
N ASP A 4 -31.20 -15.13 1.11
CA ASP A 4 -30.91 -15.60 2.47
C ASP A 4 -29.49 -16.12 2.60
N ARG A 5 -29.00 -16.85 1.59
CA ARG A 5 -27.61 -17.35 1.53
C ARG A 5 -26.60 -16.20 1.51
N LEU A 6 -26.89 -15.12 0.78
CA LEU A 6 -26.05 -13.92 0.76
C LEU A 6 -26.09 -13.20 2.09
N LEU A 7 -27.26 -13.11 2.73
CA LEU A 7 -27.39 -12.45 4.03
C LEU A 7 -26.57 -13.17 5.09
N GLU A 8 -26.72 -14.50 5.21
CA GLU A 8 -25.92 -15.34 6.10
C GLU A 8 -24.42 -15.20 5.81
N TRP A 9 -24.04 -15.23 4.53
CA TRP A 9 -22.65 -15.08 4.12
C TRP A 9 -22.08 -13.71 4.55
N VAL A 10 -22.78 -12.60 4.29
CA VAL A 10 -22.32 -11.26 4.67
C VAL A 10 -22.29 -11.08 6.19
N GLU A 11 -23.25 -11.64 6.92
CA GLU A 11 -23.30 -11.58 8.38
C GLU A 11 -22.08 -12.27 9.01
N SER A 12 -21.62 -13.39 8.44
CA SER A 12 -20.42 -14.10 8.90
C SER A 12 -19.09 -13.38 8.63
N LYS A 13 -19.09 -12.29 7.84
CA LYS A 13 -17.88 -11.52 7.54
C LYS A 13 -17.43 -10.64 8.69
N GLU A 14 -16.51 -11.15 9.49
CA GLU A 14 -15.76 -10.39 10.48
C GLU A 14 -14.65 -9.56 9.80
N GLY A 15 -14.33 -8.38 10.33
CA GLY A 15 -13.29 -7.51 9.78
C GLY A 15 -13.68 -6.64 8.57
N TRP A 16 -14.76 -6.98 7.85
CA TRP A 16 -15.26 -6.13 6.75
C TRP A 16 -15.53 -4.71 7.21
N ARG A 17 -15.23 -3.74 6.34
CA ARG A 17 -15.51 -2.33 6.61
C ARG A 17 -16.99 -2.13 6.94
N PRO A 18 -17.33 -1.42 8.04
CA PRO A 18 -18.72 -1.30 8.49
C PRO A 18 -19.67 -0.76 7.42
N HIS A 19 -19.23 0.21 6.63
CA HIS A 19 -20.07 0.79 5.58
C HIS A 19 -20.39 -0.21 4.45
N VAL A 20 -19.47 -1.13 4.12
CA VAL A 20 -19.68 -2.17 3.10
C VAL A 20 -20.68 -3.20 3.61
N LYS A 21 -20.43 -3.71 4.82
CA LYS A 21 -21.27 -4.74 5.46
C LYS A 21 -22.68 -4.23 5.70
N ASN A 22 -22.83 -3.07 6.35
CA ASN A 22 -24.14 -2.52 6.70
C ASN A 22 -24.97 -2.14 5.46
N PHE A 23 -24.34 -1.55 4.44
CA PHE A 23 -25.02 -1.22 3.19
C PHE A 23 -25.54 -2.47 2.48
N THR A 24 -24.70 -3.52 2.41
CA THR A 24 -25.09 -4.80 1.79
C THR A 24 -26.22 -5.48 2.56
N ILE A 25 -26.13 -5.55 3.89
CA ILE A 25 -27.21 -6.12 4.74
C ILE A 25 -28.51 -5.34 4.55
N GLY A 26 -28.45 -4.01 4.46
CA GLY A 26 -29.62 -3.17 4.17
C GLY A 26 -30.31 -3.59 2.87
N MET A 27 -29.56 -3.71 1.77
CA MET A 27 -30.08 -4.15 0.48
C MET A 27 -30.72 -5.55 0.55
N LEU A 28 -30.10 -6.49 1.26
CA LEU A 28 -30.59 -7.87 1.37
C LEU A 28 -31.84 -7.99 2.24
N LYS A 29 -32.03 -7.09 3.21
CA LYS A 29 -33.24 -7.01 4.03
C LYS A 29 -34.43 -6.40 3.28
N GLU A 30 -34.18 -5.48 2.35
CA GLU A 30 -35.21 -4.96 1.45
C GLU A 30 -35.67 -6.03 0.43
N GLY A 31 -34.78 -6.96 0.09
CA GLY A 31 -35.04 -8.06 -0.82
C GLY A 31 -34.52 -7.79 -2.23
N LEU A 32 -33.91 -8.81 -2.83
CA LEU A 32 -33.38 -8.70 -4.19
C LEU A 32 -34.47 -8.80 -5.26
N HIS A 33 -34.36 -7.95 -6.27
CA HIS A 33 -35.17 -8.01 -7.49
C HIS A 33 -34.42 -8.72 -8.62
N ASP A 34 -35.18 -9.32 -9.54
CA ASP A 34 -34.63 -9.89 -10.76
C ASP A 34 -33.96 -8.79 -11.60
N ARG A 35 -32.77 -9.09 -12.12
CA ARG A 35 -31.97 -8.17 -12.94
C ARG A 35 -31.80 -8.75 -14.33
N ALA A 36 -32.07 -7.95 -15.35
CA ALA A 36 -31.81 -8.33 -16.73
C ALA A 36 -30.29 -8.44 -16.99
N ILE A 37 -29.85 -9.61 -17.41
CA ILE A 37 -28.44 -9.94 -17.70
C ILE A 37 -28.11 -9.88 -19.20
N THR A 38 -29.03 -9.40 -20.03
CA THR A 38 -28.84 -9.26 -21.49
C THR A 38 -29.08 -7.83 -21.94
N ARG A 39 -28.49 -7.42 -23.06
CA ARG A 39 -28.69 -6.11 -23.70
C ARG A 39 -28.71 -6.22 -25.22
N ASP A 40 -29.47 -5.32 -25.83
CA ASP A 40 -29.48 -5.08 -27.28
C ASP A 40 -28.25 -4.27 -27.67
N LEU A 41 -27.14 -4.98 -27.89
CA LEU A 41 -25.83 -4.43 -28.23
C LEU A 41 -25.15 -5.34 -29.24
N THR A 42 -24.26 -4.79 -30.06
CA THR A 42 -23.44 -5.58 -30.99
C THR A 42 -22.05 -5.89 -30.44
N TRP A 43 -21.55 -5.07 -29.51
CA TRP A 43 -20.26 -5.23 -28.82
C TRP A 43 -20.46 -5.81 -27.41
N GLY A 44 -19.82 -6.95 -27.12
CA GLY A 44 -19.88 -7.63 -25.83
C GLY A 44 -19.74 -9.16 -25.98
N VAL A 45 -19.95 -9.89 -24.88
CA VAL A 45 -19.92 -11.36 -24.89
C VAL A 45 -21.19 -11.93 -25.54
N PRO A 46 -21.09 -12.81 -26.55
CA PRO A 46 -22.26 -13.41 -27.20
C PRO A 46 -23.02 -14.33 -26.23
N ILE A 47 -24.34 -14.39 -26.40
CA ILE A 47 -25.19 -15.30 -25.62
C ILE A 47 -25.31 -16.62 -26.40
N PRO A 48 -24.90 -17.76 -25.82
CA PRO A 48 -24.89 -19.05 -26.53
C PRO A 48 -26.29 -19.69 -26.56
N LEU A 49 -27.31 -18.95 -26.99
CA LEU A 49 -28.70 -19.40 -27.11
C LEU A 49 -29.26 -19.01 -28.47
N GLU A 50 -30.05 -19.89 -29.06
CA GLU A 50 -30.75 -19.63 -30.33
C GLU A 50 -31.69 -18.41 -30.21
N GLY A 51 -31.65 -17.51 -31.21
CA GLY A 51 -32.47 -16.30 -31.25
C GLY A 51 -31.92 -15.10 -30.48
N TYR A 52 -30.67 -15.17 -30.00
CA TYR A 52 -30.00 -14.08 -29.26
C TYR A 52 -28.80 -13.46 -30.03
N ASP A 53 -28.72 -13.66 -31.34
CA ASP A 53 -27.59 -13.21 -32.18
C ASP A 53 -27.32 -11.70 -32.10
N ASP A 54 -28.38 -10.89 -31.96
CA ASP A 54 -28.33 -9.42 -31.84
C ASP A 54 -28.26 -8.92 -30.38
N LYS A 55 -28.03 -9.82 -29.43
CA LYS A 55 -27.92 -9.50 -27.99
C LYS A 55 -26.57 -9.89 -27.42
N ARG A 56 -26.16 -9.21 -26.34
CA ARG A 56 -24.95 -9.52 -25.57
C ARG A 56 -25.27 -9.67 -24.09
N ILE A 57 -24.39 -10.40 -23.40
CA ILE A 57 -24.42 -10.42 -21.93
C ILE A 57 -24.16 -8.99 -21.44
N TYR A 58 -24.97 -8.55 -20.48
CA TYR A 58 -24.87 -7.22 -19.91
C TYR A 58 -23.57 -7.08 -19.11
N VAL A 59 -22.82 -6.00 -19.34
CA VAL A 59 -21.52 -5.74 -18.70
C VAL A 59 -21.55 -5.85 -17.17
N TRP A 60 -22.65 -5.44 -16.52
CA TRP A 60 -22.76 -5.55 -15.05
C TRP A 60 -22.90 -6.98 -14.54
N PHE A 61 -23.18 -7.94 -15.42
CA PHE A 61 -23.15 -9.36 -15.11
C PHE A 61 -21.79 -9.98 -15.44
N GLU A 62 -21.21 -9.68 -16.61
CA GLU A 62 -19.98 -10.33 -17.05
C GLU A 62 -18.68 -9.69 -16.55
N ALA A 63 -18.65 -8.38 -16.26
CA ALA A 63 -17.41 -7.70 -15.88
C ALA A 63 -16.76 -8.28 -14.60
N VAL A 64 -17.56 -8.71 -13.64
CA VAL A 64 -17.07 -9.37 -12.41
C VAL A 64 -16.51 -10.78 -12.66
N ILE A 65 -16.93 -11.43 -13.75
CA ILE A 65 -16.37 -12.70 -14.21
C ILE A 65 -14.94 -12.49 -14.76
N GLY A 66 -14.61 -11.25 -15.16
CA GLY A 66 -13.29 -10.83 -15.62
C GLY A 66 -12.15 -11.26 -14.69
N TYR A 67 -12.37 -11.26 -13.37
CA TYR A 67 -11.38 -11.74 -12.40
C TYR A 67 -11.03 -13.22 -12.60
N LEU A 68 -12.04 -14.06 -12.81
CA LEU A 68 -11.86 -15.49 -13.03
C LEU A 68 -11.27 -15.76 -14.41
N SER A 69 -11.76 -15.08 -15.45
CA SER A 69 -11.23 -15.28 -16.81
C SER A 69 -9.78 -14.81 -16.91
N ALA A 70 -9.40 -13.71 -16.26
CA ALA A 70 -8.02 -13.26 -16.22
C ALA A 70 -7.10 -14.25 -15.49
N ALA A 71 -7.56 -14.86 -14.40
CA ALA A 71 -6.80 -15.89 -13.70
C ALA A 71 -6.58 -17.15 -14.56
N LYS A 72 -7.62 -17.57 -15.30
CA LYS A 72 -7.53 -18.68 -16.25
C LYS A 72 -6.58 -18.37 -17.42
N GLU A 73 -6.68 -17.17 -17.98
CA GLU A 73 -5.79 -16.70 -19.04
C GLU A 73 -4.33 -16.69 -18.57
N TRP A 74 -4.07 -16.15 -17.37
CA TRP A 74 -2.73 -16.17 -16.78
C TRP A 74 -2.22 -17.61 -16.60
N ALA A 75 -3.03 -18.50 -16.01
CA ALA A 75 -2.63 -19.88 -15.75
C ALA A 75 -2.26 -20.63 -17.05
N ALA A 76 -2.97 -20.36 -18.14
CA ALA A 76 -2.71 -20.93 -19.47
C ALA A 76 -1.59 -20.23 -20.25
N SER A 77 -1.08 -19.09 -19.78
CA SER A 77 -0.05 -18.31 -20.48
C SER A 77 1.37 -18.76 -20.15
N ASP A 78 2.33 -18.41 -21.01
CA ASP A 78 3.76 -18.65 -20.80
C ASP A 78 4.36 -17.85 -19.61
N LEU A 79 3.58 -16.94 -19.01
CA LEU A 79 3.98 -16.21 -17.80
C LEU A 79 3.77 -17.02 -16.51
N ASN A 80 3.02 -18.12 -16.57
CA ASN A 80 2.82 -18.99 -15.42
C ASN A 80 4.08 -19.85 -15.19
N PRO A 81 4.83 -19.65 -14.08
CA PRO A 81 6.07 -20.37 -13.84
C PRO A 81 5.86 -21.86 -13.53
N THR A 82 4.65 -22.28 -13.19
CA THR A 82 4.35 -23.71 -12.91
C THR A 82 4.15 -24.52 -14.18
N GLY A 83 3.79 -23.85 -15.29
CA GLY A 83 3.38 -24.50 -16.54
C GLY A 83 2.04 -25.24 -16.47
N ASP A 84 1.31 -25.15 -15.35
CA ASP A 84 0.01 -25.79 -15.17
C ASP A 84 -1.14 -24.86 -15.55
N ALA A 85 -1.81 -25.16 -16.67
CA ALA A 85 -2.96 -24.40 -17.16
C ALA A 85 -4.14 -24.38 -16.17
N GLU A 86 -4.21 -25.31 -15.22
CA GLU A 86 -5.26 -25.38 -14.20
C GLU A 86 -4.86 -24.76 -12.85
N ALA A 87 -3.67 -24.14 -12.74
CA ALA A 87 -3.18 -23.50 -11.51
C ALA A 87 -4.10 -22.39 -10.97
N TRP A 88 -5.01 -21.86 -11.79
CA TRP A 88 -6.06 -20.93 -11.33
C TRP A 88 -6.95 -21.55 -10.25
N ARG A 89 -7.12 -22.88 -10.22
CA ARG A 89 -7.96 -23.58 -9.23
C ARG A 89 -7.44 -23.44 -7.81
N ASP A 90 -6.12 -23.36 -7.63
CA ASP A 90 -5.51 -23.18 -6.31
C ASP A 90 -5.98 -21.88 -5.65
N TRP A 91 -6.29 -20.86 -6.45
CA TRP A 91 -6.78 -19.57 -5.96
C TRP A 91 -8.31 -19.49 -5.86
N TRP A 92 -9.01 -20.20 -6.74
CA TRP A 92 -10.45 -20.07 -6.90
C TRP A 92 -11.27 -21.20 -6.26
N GLN A 93 -10.66 -22.33 -5.89
CA GLN A 93 -11.36 -23.50 -5.34
C GLN A 93 -10.78 -23.96 -3.99
N SER A 94 -9.53 -23.63 -3.68
CA SER A 94 -8.91 -24.00 -2.40
C SER A 94 -9.51 -23.22 -1.24
N PRO A 95 -9.94 -23.85 -0.13
CA PRO A 95 -10.43 -23.13 1.05
C PRO A 95 -9.35 -22.29 1.74
N GLU A 96 -8.07 -22.55 1.46
CA GLU A 96 -6.93 -21.80 2.01
C GLU A 96 -6.67 -20.48 1.26
N ALA A 97 -7.21 -20.34 0.05
CA ALA A 97 -7.00 -19.15 -0.77
C ALA A 97 -7.90 -17.99 -0.35
N GLY A 98 -7.28 -16.88 0.03
CA GLY A 98 -7.96 -15.61 0.29
C GLY A 98 -8.16 -14.79 -0.99
N THR A 99 -9.35 -14.22 -1.19
CA THR A 99 -9.64 -13.31 -2.32
C THR A 99 -10.11 -11.93 -1.83
N TYR A 100 -9.39 -10.88 -2.21
CA TYR A 100 -9.63 -9.50 -1.82
C TYR A 100 -9.99 -8.65 -3.03
N TYR A 101 -11.12 -7.95 -2.99
CA TYR A 101 -11.63 -7.13 -4.10
C TYR A 101 -11.57 -5.64 -3.74
N PHE A 102 -10.46 -4.99 -4.08
CA PHE A 102 -10.26 -3.56 -3.85
C PHE A 102 -11.07 -2.72 -4.84
N ILE A 103 -12.02 -1.95 -4.32
CA ILE A 103 -12.99 -1.21 -5.15
C ILE A 103 -13.31 0.18 -4.60
N GLY A 104 -13.97 1.01 -5.39
CA GLY A 104 -14.69 2.20 -4.90
C GLY A 104 -16.08 1.85 -4.38
N LYS A 105 -16.64 2.67 -3.48
CA LYS A 105 -17.94 2.40 -2.83
C LYS A 105 -19.12 2.12 -3.77
N ASP A 106 -19.13 2.71 -4.96
CA ASP A 106 -20.19 2.50 -5.96
C ASP A 106 -20.23 1.07 -6.49
N ASN A 107 -19.12 0.34 -6.37
CA ASN A 107 -19.00 -1.04 -6.83
C ASN A 107 -19.41 -2.07 -5.78
N VAL A 108 -19.76 -1.65 -4.55
CA VAL A 108 -20.12 -2.56 -3.45
C VAL A 108 -21.22 -3.55 -3.86
N PRO A 109 -22.39 -3.14 -4.42
CA PRO A 109 -23.42 -4.10 -4.84
C PRO A 109 -22.93 -5.18 -5.80
N PHE A 110 -21.97 -4.84 -6.66
CA PHE A 110 -21.46 -5.78 -7.66
C PHE A 110 -20.61 -6.87 -7.02
N HIS A 111 -19.89 -6.55 -5.93
CA HIS A 111 -18.93 -7.44 -5.31
C HIS A 111 -19.45 -8.11 -4.03
N THR A 112 -20.53 -7.59 -3.44
CA THR A 112 -21.15 -8.15 -2.24
C THR A 112 -22.52 -8.79 -2.49
N VAL A 113 -23.13 -8.58 -3.67
CA VAL A 113 -24.41 -9.18 -4.04
C VAL A 113 -24.31 -9.91 -5.36
N ILE A 114 -24.04 -9.20 -6.47
CA ILE A 114 -24.15 -9.78 -7.81
C ILE A 114 -23.08 -10.86 -8.02
N TRP A 115 -21.81 -10.54 -7.78
CA TRP A 115 -20.71 -11.48 -7.97
C TRP A 115 -20.82 -12.72 -7.07
N PRO A 116 -21.03 -12.58 -5.75
CA PRO A 116 -21.27 -13.74 -4.88
C PRO A 116 -22.50 -14.56 -5.29
N ALA A 117 -23.59 -13.94 -5.78
CA ALA A 117 -24.74 -14.70 -6.29
C ALA A 117 -24.40 -15.53 -7.53
N ILE A 118 -23.61 -14.95 -8.46
CA ILE A 118 -23.13 -15.66 -9.65
C ILE A 118 -22.25 -16.84 -9.23
N LEU A 119 -21.30 -16.63 -8.32
CA LEU A 119 -20.43 -17.68 -7.78
C LEU A 119 -21.22 -18.78 -7.08
N MET A 120 -22.18 -18.42 -6.22
CA MET A 120 -23.06 -19.38 -5.53
C MET A 120 -23.95 -20.17 -6.50
N GLY A 121 -24.33 -19.57 -7.63
CA GLY A 121 -25.11 -20.20 -8.69
C GLY A 121 -24.29 -21.14 -9.57
N TYR A 122 -23.03 -20.77 -9.84
CA TYR A 122 -22.10 -21.61 -10.59
C TYR A 122 -21.60 -22.81 -9.76
N GLY A 123 -21.32 -22.60 -8.47
CA GLY A 123 -20.80 -23.62 -7.57
C GLY A 123 -19.27 -23.78 -7.66
N ASP A 124 -18.70 -24.54 -6.73
CA ASP A 124 -17.28 -24.96 -6.71
C ASP A 124 -16.23 -23.83 -6.84
N LEU A 125 -16.60 -22.60 -6.47
CA LEU A 125 -15.71 -21.44 -6.48
C LEU A 125 -15.82 -20.69 -5.14
N ASN A 126 -14.69 -20.17 -4.68
CA ASN A 126 -14.57 -19.39 -3.46
C ASN A 126 -15.34 -18.07 -3.56
N LEU A 127 -16.03 -17.73 -2.48
CA LEU A 127 -16.62 -16.41 -2.31
C LEU A 127 -15.56 -15.41 -1.83
N PRO A 128 -15.76 -14.11 -2.06
CA PRO A 128 -14.85 -13.08 -1.56
C PRO A 128 -14.50 -13.25 -0.09
N THR A 129 -13.21 -13.20 0.25
CA THR A 129 -12.74 -13.13 1.63
C THR A 129 -13.06 -11.74 2.19
N ASP A 130 -12.65 -10.70 1.47
CA ASP A 130 -12.96 -9.30 1.78
C ASP A 130 -13.24 -8.49 0.50
N VAL A 131 -13.99 -7.40 0.67
CA VAL A 131 -14.31 -6.40 -0.36
C VAL A 131 -13.95 -5.02 0.18
N PRO A 132 -12.65 -4.65 0.24
CA PRO A 132 -12.24 -3.34 0.72
C PRO A 132 -12.73 -2.25 -0.23
N ALA A 133 -13.76 -1.52 0.19
CA ALA A 133 -14.27 -0.37 -0.54
C ALA A 133 -13.73 0.94 0.05
N ASN A 134 -13.17 1.77 -0.82
CA ASN A 134 -12.80 3.14 -0.50
C ASN A 134 -13.94 4.10 -0.83
N GLN A 135 -14.06 5.16 -0.02
CA GLN A 135 -14.86 6.34 -0.29
C GLN A 135 -14.22 7.17 -1.43
N TYR A 136 -14.79 8.32 -1.78
CA TYR A 136 -14.24 9.09 -2.89
C TYR A 136 -12.98 9.84 -2.49
N LEU A 137 -12.02 9.89 -3.42
CA LEU A 137 -11.00 10.92 -3.45
C LEU A 137 -11.47 12.03 -4.38
N THR A 138 -11.77 13.18 -3.80
CA THR A 138 -12.18 14.40 -4.51
C THR A 138 -10.96 15.24 -4.89
N MET A 139 -11.15 16.24 -5.75
CA MET A 139 -10.09 17.17 -6.14
C MET A 139 -10.65 18.60 -6.04
N SER A 140 -10.02 19.44 -5.22
CA SER A 140 -10.45 20.82 -4.97
C SER A 140 -11.91 20.94 -4.48
N GLY A 141 -12.34 20.02 -3.63
CA GLY A 141 -13.69 20.02 -3.04
C GLY A 141 -14.84 19.67 -4.01
N ALA A 142 -14.53 19.26 -5.24
CA ALA A 142 -15.50 18.73 -6.21
C ALA A 142 -15.15 17.30 -6.61
N LYS A 143 -16.16 16.51 -6.99
CA LYS A 143 -15.91 15.21 -7.65
C LYS A 143 -15.18 15.46 -8.96
N ALA A 144 -14.04 14.79 -9.15
CA ALA A 144 -13.24 14.88 -10.37
C ALA A 144 -14.13 14.63 -11.60
N SER A 145 -14.17 15.60 -12.53
CA SER A 145 -15.06 15.56 -13.70
C SER A 145 -14.23 15.63 -14.97
N LYS A 146 -14.22 14.54 -15.75
CA LYS A 146 -13.46 14.47 -17.02
C LYS A 146 -13.80 15.59 -18.03
N SER A 147 -14.97 16.22 -17.90
CA SER A 147 -15.46 17.26 -18.83
C SER A 147 -15.25 18.71 -18.37
N ARG A 148 -14.83 18.95 -17.12
CA ARG A 148 -14.73 20.30 -16.53
C ARG A 148 -13.30 20.71 -16.12
N GLY A 149 -12.28 19.94 -16.50
CA GLY A 149 -10.91 20.11 -15.97
C GLY A 149 -10.82 19.65 -14.51
N GLY A 150 -9.68 19.91 -13.85
CA GLY A 150 -9.54 19.60 -12.42
C GLY A 150 -9.32 18.13 -12.05
N VAL A 151 -8.90 17.28 -12.99
CA VAL A 151 -8.52 15.88 -12.71
C VAL A 151 -7.00 15.73 -12.75
N VAL A 152 -6.40 15.27 -11.66
CA VAL A 152 -5.00 14.85 -11.62
C VAL A 152 -4.90 13.44 -12.20
N TRP A 153 -4.32 13.33 -13.40
CA TRP A 153 -4.08 12.05 -14.05
C TRP A 153 -2.75 11.46 -13.57
N ALA A 154 -2.76 10.17 -13.22
CA ALA A 154 -1.57 9.49 -12.72
C ALA A 154 -0.40 9.52 -13.74
N PRO A 155 -0.58 9.24 -15.05
CA PRO A 155 0.51 9.36 -16.02
C PRO A 155 1.13 10.75 -16.02
N ASP A 156 0.31 11.80 -16.13
CA ASP A 156 0.79 13.18 -16.14
C ASP A 156 1.56 13.51 -14.85
N ALA A 157 1.03 13.13 -13.69
CA ALA A 157 1.71 13.39 -12.42
C ALA A 157 3.06 12.65 -12.34
N LEU A 158 3.14 11.41 -12.83
CA LEU A 158 4.35 10.59 -12.82
C LEU A 158 5.40 11.01 -13.86
N GLU A 159 5.05 11.85 -14.84
CA GLU A 159 6.03 12.53 -15.69
C GLU A 159 6.80 13.64 -14.95
N ARG A 160 6.25 14.15 -13.83
CA ARG A 160 6.78 15.32 -13.11
C ARG A 160 7.27 15.02 -11.70
N TYR A 161 6.67 14.02 -11.04
CA TYR A 161 6.95 13.68 -9.65
C TYR A 161 7.29 12.21 -9.50
N ASP A 162 8.19 11.92 -8.56
CA ASP A 162 8.58 10.55 -8.26
C ASP A 162 7.38 9.73 -7.73
N PRO A 163 7.34 8.42 -8.01
CA PRO A 163 6.21 7.57 -7.64
C PRO A 163 6.00 7.47 -6.11
N ASP A 164 7.07 7.40 -5.32
CA ASP A 164 6.97 7.17 -3.88
C ASP A 164 6.32 8.33 -3.11
N PRO A 165 6.67 9.61 -3.34
CA PRO A 165 5.91 10.73 -2.80
C PRO A 165 4.41 10.66 -3.12
N MET A 166 4.03 10.28 -4.35
CA MET A 166 2.63 10.15 -4.74
C MET A 166 1.95 8.99 -4.01
N ARG A 167 2.60 7.83 -3.91
CA ARG A 167 2.12 6.67 -3.15
C ARG A 167 1.96 7.00 -1.66
N TYR A 168 2.95 7.65 -1.06
CA TYR A 168 2.90 8.10 0.33
C TYR A 168 1.67 8.98 0.57
N TYR A 169 1.49 9.99 -0.27
CA TYR A 169 0.39 10.93 -0.16
C TYR A 169 -0.97 10.22 -0.28
N LEU A 170 -1.17 9.42 -1.33
CA LEU A 170 -2.42 8.73 -1.60
C LEU A 170 -2.75 7.72 -0.50
N THR A 171 -1.75 7.06 0.09
CA THR A 171 -1.94 6.19 1.25
C THR A 171 -2.30 7.00 2.49
N ALA A 172 -1.57 8.07 2.80
CA ALA A 172 -1.83 8.92 3.97
C ALA A 172 -3.22 9.58 3.93
N ALA A 173 -3.68 9.93 2.72
CA ALA A 173 -4.98 10.53 2.44
C ALA A 173 -6.06 9.51 2.03
N ALA A 174 -5.79 8.19 2.13
CA ALA A 174 -6.69 7.17 1.62
C ALA A 174 -8.11 7.33 2.21
N PRO A 175 -9.17 7.40 1.37
CA PRO A 175 -10.54 7.64 1.82
C PRO A 175 -11.16 6.35 2.37
N GLU A 176 -10.60 5.81 3.46
CA GLU A 176 -10.99 4.49 3.99
C GLU A 176 -12.36 4.51 4.69
N THR A 177 -12.66 5.61 5.37
CA THR A 177 -13.86 5.77 6.22
C THR A 177 -14.79 6.89 5.76
N SER A 178 -14.24 7.93 5.15
CA SER A 178 -14.95 9.11 4.64
C SER A 178 -14.26 9.60 3.36
N ASP A 179 -14.97 10.41 2.57
CA ASP A 179 -14.38 11.03 1.39
C ASP A 179 -13.16 11.89 1.82
N SER A 180 -12.10 11.87 1.00
CA SER A 180 -10.90 12.70 1.17
C SER A 180 -10.79 13.66 -0.01
N ASP A 181 -10.04 14.75 0.15
CA ASP A 181 -9.74 15.69 -0.94
C ASP A 181 -8.25 15.67 -1.26
N PHE A 182 -7.92 15.53 -2.54
CA PHE A 182 -6.58 15.71 -3.05
C PHE A 182 -6.29 17.21 -3.19
N THR A 183 -5.18 17.68 -2.59
CA THR A 183 -4.66 19.03 -2.79
C THR A 183 -3.15 18.99 -3.02
N TRP A 184 -2.68 19.85 -3.92
CA TRP A 184 -1.25 20.02 -4.18
C TRP A 184 -0.50 20.59 -2.97
N ASP A 185 -1.15 21.45 -2.18
CA ASP A 185 -0.61 21.94 -0.91
C ASP A 185 -0.25 20.79 0.04
N GLU A 186 -1.19 19.86 0.25
CA GLU A 186 -0.97 18.74 1.17
C GLU A 186 0.04 17.74 0.58
N PHE A 187 0.10 17.60 -0.75
CA PHE A 187 1.14 16.81 -1.42
C PHE A 187 2.54 17.39 -1.18
N VAL A 188 2.73 18.70 -1.41
CA VAL A 188 4.00 19.41 -1.18
C VAL A 188 4.38 19.35 0.30
N ARG A 189 3.44 19.64 1.20
CA ARG A 189 3.66 19.61 2.66
C ARG A 189 4.10 18.22 3.12
N ARG A 190 3.39 17.16 2.74
CA ARG A 190 3.74 15.79 3.15
C ARG A 190 5.09 15.36 2.59
N ASN A 191 5.36 15.67 1.32
CA ASN A 191 6.67 15.38 0.75
C ASN A 191 7.79 16.10 1.52
N ASN A 192 7.65 17.40 1.76
CA ASN A 192 8.72 18.19 2.34
C ASN A 192 8.89 17.93 3.84
N ASP A 193 7.81 17.82 4.60
CA ASP A 193 7.86 17.75 6.07
C ASP A 193 7.96 16.33 6.60
N GLU A 194 7.39 15.35 5.90
CA GLU A 194 7.36 13.94 6.33
C GLU A 194 8.43 13.12 5.61
N LEU A 195 8.49 13.20 4.28
CA LEU A 195 9.47 12.43 3.52
C LEU A 195 10.86 13.07 3.54
N VAL A 196 11.02 14.32 3.14
CA VAL A 196 12.33 14.99 3.08
C VAL A 196 12.86 15.27 4.49
N ALA A 197 12.11 15.99 5.32
CA ALA A 197 12.63 16.51 6.60
C ALA A 197 12.70 15.48 7.73
N ARG A 198 11.88 14.42 7.71
CA ARG A 198 11.88 13.38 8.75
C ARG A 198 12.55 12.09 8.30
N TRP A 199 12.00 11.40 7.29
CA TRP A 199 12.53 10.09 6.89
C TRP A 199 13.84 10.20 6.11
N GLY A 200 13.86 10.99 5.04
CA GLY A 200 15.02 11.21 4.18
C GLY A 200 16.19 11.86 4.94
N ASN A 201 15.91 12.84 5.79
CA ASN A 201 16.92 13.47 6.64
C ASN A 201 17.51 12.50 7.66
N LEU A 202 16.70 11.63 8.30
CA LEU A 202 17.19 10.60 9.21
C LEU A 202 18.25 9.72 8.54
N VAL A 203 17.91 9.15 7.37
CA VAL A 203 18.83 8.28 6.62
C VAL A 203 20.10 9.03 6.23
N ASN A 204 19.95 10.21 5.61
CA ASN A 204 21.09 11.00 5.15
C ASN A 204 22.02 11.42 6.29
N ARG A 205 21.45 11.88 7.42
CA ARG A 205 22.21 12.34 8.58
C ARG A 205 22.98 11.18 9.23
N VAL A 206 22.35 10.02 9.42
CA VAL A 206 23.02 8.84 10.01
C VAL A 206 24.16 8.37 9.11
N LEU A 207 23.89 8.14 7.82
CA LEU A 207 24.92 7.69 6.88
C LEU A 207 26.07 8.69 6.76
N THR A 208 25.77 10.00 6.70
CA THR A 208 26.80 11.04 6.62
C THR A 208 27.69 11.07 7.85
N ILE A 209 27.11 11.04 9.06
CA ILE A 209 27.87 11.06 10.31
C ILE A 209 28.70 9.79 10.44
N THR A 210 28.13 8.63 10.13
CA THR A 210 28.84 7.35 10.15
C THR A 210 30.04 7.39 9.21
N ARG A 211 29.82 7.71 7.93
CA ARG A 211 30.91 7.69 6.95
C ARG A 211 32.04 8.66 7.28
N ARG A 212 31.69 9.88 7.69
CA ARG A 212 32.67 10.92 8.02
C ARG A 212 33.56 10.56 9.21
N ASN A 213 33.03 9.82 10.19
CA ASN A 213 33.72 9.63 11.46
C ASN A 213 34.23 8.20 11.71
N PHE A 214 33.73 7.21 10.97
CA PHE A 214 34.00 5.78 11.18
C PHE A 214 34.50 5.08 9.91
N GLU A 215 35.37 5.74 9.15
CA GLU A 215 36.07 5.15 8.00
C GLU A 215 35.13 4.54 6.96
N GLU A 216 33.99 5.20 6.74
CA GLU A 216 32.94 4.73 5.82
C GLU A 216 32.32 3.38 6.19
N ARG A 217 32.52 2.92 7.42
CA ARG A 217 32.04 1.62 7.89
C ARG A 217 31.01 1.75 9.01
N VAL A 218 30.15 0.75 9.10
CA VAL A 218 29.26 0.55 10.24
C VAL A 218 30.14 0.43 11.50
N PRO A 219 29.92 1.26 12.53
CA PRO A 219 30.78 1.25 13.71
C PRO A 219 30.50 0.01 14.58
N GLU A 220 31.54 -0.49 15.24
CA GLU A 220 31.39 -1.53 16.26
C GLU A 220 30.65 -0.95 17.48
N PRO A 221 29.51 -1.52 17.90
CA PRO A 221 28.85 -1.10 19.12
C PRO A 221 29.62 -1.59 20.38
N PRO A 222 29.37 -1.00 21.55
CA PRO A 222 29.82 -1.57 22.82
C PRO A 222 29.26 -2.98 23.04
N ALA A 223 29.95 -3.79 23.84
CA ALA A 223 29.51 -5.15 24.17
C ALA A 223 28.13 -5.19 24.86
N GLN A 224 27.75 -4.11 25.53
CA GLN A 224 26.43 -3.93 26.12
C GLN A 224 25.85 -2.61 25.63
N LEU A 225 24.69 -2.69 24.97
CA LEU A 225 23.94 -1.50 24.58
C LEU A 225 23.31 -0.88 25.84
N SER A 226 23.16 0.44 25.82
CA SER A 226 22.36 1.15 26.81
C SER A 226 20.90 0.70 26.77
N GLU A 227 20.18 0.94 27.87
CA GLU A 227 18.75 0.63 27.97
C GLU A 227 17.95 1.39 26.89
N GLU A 228 18.29 2.65 26.62
CA GLU A 228 17.65 3.47 25.59
C GLU A 228 17.83 2.87 24.18
N SER A 229 19.06 2.47 23.84
CA SER A 229 19.37 1.80 22.56
C SER A 229 18.63 0.47 22.41
N THR A 230 18.61 -0.33 23.46
CA THR A 230 17.93 -1.63 23.48
C THR A 230 16.42 -1.44 23.31
N ALA A 231 15.83 -0.45 24.00
CA ALA A 231 14.41 -0.13 23.88
C ALA A 231 14.03 0.35 22.47
N LEU A 232 14.89 1.13 21.80
CA LEU A 232 14.61 1.57 20.42
C LEU A 232 14.66 0.39 19.43
N LEU A 233 15.61 -0.53 19.57
CA LEU A 233 15.66 -1.74 18.75
C LEU A 233 14.43 -2.63 18.98
N ALA A 234 14.03 -2.83 20.24
CA ALA A 234 12.80 -3.55 20.56
C ALA A 234 11.57 -2.89 19.93
N ARG A 235 11.49 -1.55 19.99
CA ARG A 235 10.37 -0.80 19.41
C ARG A 235 10.21 -1.02 17.89
N VAL A 236 11.30 -1.07 17.13
CA VAL A 236 11.21 -1.35 15.68
C VAL A 236 10.83 -2.82 15.41
N ASP A 237 11.35 -3.75 16.21
CA ASP A 237 11.02 -5.18 16.08
C ASP A 237 9.54 -5.45 16.42
N GLU A 238 9.03 -4.82 17.48
CA GLU A 238 7.63 -4.91 17.90
C GLU A 238 6.67 -4.24 16.90
N ALA A 239 7.11 -3.23 16.15
CA ALA A 239 6.26 -2.54 15.18
C ALA A 239 5.82 -3.44 14.01
N PHE A 240 6.56 -4.50 13.67
CA PHE A 240 6.19 -5.42 12.59
C PHE A 240 4.84 -6.10 12.82
N GLY A 241 4.49 -6.44 14.06
CA GLY A 241 3.21 -7.08 14.39
C GLY A 241 2.02 -6.17 14.08
N PRO A 242 1.82 -5.05 14.80
CA PRO A 242 0.68 -4.16 14.59
C PRO A 242 0.62 -3.52 13.19
N VAL A 243 1.76 -3.26 12.56
CA VAL A 243 1.79 -2.75 11.17
C VAL A 243 1.37 -3.85 10.19
N GLY A 244 1.84 -5.09 10.38
CA GLY A 244 1.42 -6.24 9.59
C GLY A 244 -0.09 -6.52 9.72
N GLU A 245 -0.61 -6.55 10.94
CA GLU A 245 -2.05 -6.66 11.22
C GLU A 245 -2.87 -5.56 10.53
N SER A 246 -2.32 -4.34 10.47
CA SER A 246 -2.97 -3.23 9.77
C SER A 246 -3.01 -3.45 8.26
N PHE A 247 -1.97 -4.04 7.66
CA PHE A 247 -1.99 -4.41 6.23
C PHE A 247 -2.97 -5.56 5.96
N GLU A 248 -2.97 -6.61 6.79
CA GLU A 248 -3.91 -7.73 6.67
C GLU A 248 -5.37 -7.25 6.77
N GLY A 249 -5.66 -6.32 7.69
CA GLY A 249 -6.98 -5.70 7.84
C GLY A 249 -7.27 -4.56 6.85
N VAL A 250 -6.39 -4.32 5.86
CA VAL A 250 -6.55 -3.26 4.85
C VAL A 250 -6.77 -1.85 5.44
N GLN A 251 -6.04 -1.56 6.52
CA GLN A 251 -5.96 -0.28 7.23
C GLN A 251 -4.65 0.43 6.85
N LEU A 252 -4.53 0.83 5.58
CA LEU A 252 -3.27 1.31 4.99
C LEU A 252 -2.78 2.60 5.64
N ARG A 253 -3.69 3.50 6.02
CA ARG A 253 -3.36 4.71 6.79
C ARG A 253 -2.75 4.38 8.15
N ARG A 254 -3.32 3.38 8.84
CA ARG A 254 -2.84 2.95 10.15
C ARG A 254 -1.47 2.31 10.04
N ALA A 255 -1.26 1.45 9.04
CA ALA A 255 0.03 0.82 8.76
C ALA A 255 1.12 1.88 8.50
N LEU A 256 0.83 2.88 7.64
CA LEU A 256 1.74 3.98 7.36
C LEU A 256 2.12 4.76 8.63
N ASN A 257 1.12 5.15 9.42
CA ASN A 257 1.35 5.90 10.66
C ASN A 257 2.21 5.10 11.65
N GLY A 258 1.95 3.80 11.82
CA GLY A 258 2.75 2.94 12.69
C GLY A 258 4.23 2.89 12.28
N ALA A 259 4.51 2.78 10.97
CA ALA A 259 5.88 2.86 10.47
C ALA A 259 6.52 4.24 10.69
N MET A 260 5.79 5.34 10.43
CA MET A 260 6.30 6.70 10.61
C MET A 260 6.50 7.09 12.08
N GLU A 261 5.79 6.46 13.02
CA GLU A 261 6.03 6.60 14.46
C GLU A 261 7.41 6.02 14.86
N VAL A 262 7.86 4.94 14.24
CA VAL A 262 9.21 4.40 14.44
C VAL A 262 10.26 5.38 13.91
N ALA A 263 10.04 5.96 12.71
CA ALA A 263 10.94 7.00 12.17
C ALA A 263 11.00 8.23 13.08
N THR A 264 9.88 8.60 13.72
CA THR A 264 9.82 9.70 14.69
C THR A 264 10.64 9.37 15.94
N ALA A 265 10.51 8.16 16.49
CA ALA A 265 11.28 7.71 17.65
C ALA A 265 12.79 7.68 17.36
N ALA A 266 13.19 7.24 16.16
CA ALA A 266 14.59 7.22 15.73
C ALA A 266 15.20 8.63 15.64
N ASN A 267 14.45 9.61 15.14
CA ASN A 267 14.89 11.01 15.13
C ASN A 267 15.05 11.57 16.55
N GLN A 268 14.09 11.31 17.43
CA GLN A 268 14.16 11.74 18.84
C GLN A 268 15.38 11.14 19.56
N TYR A 269 15.65 9.86 19.36
CA TYR A 269 16.83 9.17 19.89
C TYR A 269 18.13 9.82 19.42
N LEU A 270 18.26 10.10 18.11
CA LEU A 270 19.46 10.77 17.59
C LEU A 270 19.60 12.20 18.13
N ASP A 271 18.50 12.93 18.29
CA ASP A 271 18.49 14.28 18.83
C ASP A 271 18.89 14.32 20.32
N ALA A 272 18.44 13.34 21.10
CA ALA A 272 18.81 13.19 22.51
C ALA A 272 20.29 12.80 22.67
N ARG A 273 20.77 11.84 21.87
CA ARG A 273 22.14 11.29 22.00
C ARG A 273 23.21 12.13 21.28
N GLN A 274 22.83 13.03 20.37
CA GLN A 274 23.75 13.98 19.71
C GLN A 274 25.08 13.39 19.19
N PRO A 275 25.08 12.30 18.40
CA PRO A 275 26.31 11.63 17.96
C PRO A 275 27.26 12.54 17.16
N TRP A 276 26.79 13.61 16.51
CA TRP A 276 27.65 14.57 15.81
C TRP A 276 28.49 15.45 16.74
N VAL A 277 28.05 15.64 17.98
CA VAL A 277 28.84 16.31 19.03
C VAL A 277 29.70 15.27 19.74
N ARG A 278 29.05 14.20 20.22
CA ARG A 278 29.67 13.20 21.09
C ARG A 278 30.81 12.43 20.42
N VAL A 279 30.83 12.29 19.10
CA VAL A 279 31.94 11.62 18.39
C VAL A 279 33.33 12.20 18.67
N LYS A 280 33.42 13.47 19.12
CA LYS A 280 34.68 14.12 19.50
C LYS A 280 35.09 13.89 20.96
N GLU A 281 34.14 13.53 21.82
CA GLU A 281 34.31 13.43 23.27
C GLU A 281 34.25 11.97 23.76
N ASP A 282 33.36 11.20 23.15
CA ASP A 282 32.95 9.86 23.53
C ASP A 282 32.58 9.10 22.24
N ARG A 283 33.60 8.53 21.62
CA ARG A 283 33.48 7.85 20.32
C ARG A 283 32.67 6.57 20.43
N GLU A 284 32.68 5.91 21.59
CA GLU A 284 31.91 4.68 21.85
C GLU A 284 30.40 4.98 21.94
N HIS A 285 30.01 6.06 22.62
CA HIS A 285 28.62 6.54 22.62
C HIS A 285 28.14 6.86 21.20
N ALA A 286 28.96 7.54 20.40
CA ALA A 286 28.61 7.84 19.02
C ALA A 286 28.52 6.57 18.15
N ALA A 287 29.41 5.60 18.35
CA ALA A 287 29.40 4.31 17.68
C ALA A 287 28.12 3.52 17.98
N GLU A 288 27.77 3.37 19.26
CA GLU A 288 26.53 2.73 19.71
C GLU A 288 25.31 3.39 19.06
N THR A 289 25.23 4.72 19.15
CA THR A 289 24.09 5.51 18.66
C THR A 289 23.87 5.31 17.16
N LEU A 290 24.95 5.36 16.37
CA LEU A 290 24.87 5.22 14.91
C LEU A 290 24.62 3.77 14.50
N PHE A 291 25.21 2.80 15.19
CA PHE A 291 24.94 1.37 14.96
C PHE A 291 23.46 1.05 15.15
N VAL A 292 22.87 1.53 16.25
CA VAL A 292 21.45 1.36 16.55
C VAL A 292 20.58 2.06 15.50
N ALA A 293 20.88 3.32 15.17
CA ALA A 293 20.12 4.07 14.16
C ALA A 293 20.14 3.40 12.78
N LEU A 294 21.28 2.85 12.34
CA LEU A 294 21.39 2.09 11.08
C LEU A 294 20.50 0.84 11.10
N ASN A 295 20.45 0.12 12.22
CA ASN A 295 19.57 -1.04 12.38
C ASN A 295 18.09 -0.64 12.34
N VAL A 296 17.71 0.48 12.98
CA VAL A 296 16.33 0.99 12.93
C VAL A 296 15.95 1.43 11.51
N ILE A 297 16.86 2.09 10.78
CA ILE A 297 16.67 2.44 9.36
C ILE A 297 16.46 1.18 8.51
N SER A 298 17.17 0.09 8.79
CA SER A 298 16.98 -1.22 8.14
C SER A 298 15.56 -1.75 8.35
N GLY A 299 15.05 -1.71 9.59
CA GLY A 299 13.69 -2.13 9.88
C GLY A 299 12.64 -1.25 9.21
N LEU A 300 12.86 0.07 9.18
CA LEU A 300 12.00 1.02 8.48
C LEU A 300 11.95 0.80 6.97
N ALA A 301 13.07 0.38 6.35
CA ALA A 301 13.08 0.01 4.94
C ALA A 301 12.09 -1.13 4.66
N SER A 302 12.07 -2.17 5.51
CA SER A 302 11.08 -3.26 5.42
C SER A 302 9.65 -2.80 5.70
N LEU A 303 9.42 -2.08 6.80
CA LEU A 303 8.08 -1.61 7.22
C LEU A 303 7.42 -0.70 6.18
N LEU A 304 8.19 0.18 5.53
CA LEU A 304 7.70 1.12 4.53
C LEU A 304 7.64 0.52 3.13
N ASN A 305 8.26 -0.65 2.87
CA ASN A 305 8.35 -1.23 1.53
C ASN A 305 7.01 -1.40 0.80
N PRO A 306 5.91 -1.83 1.45
CA PRO A 306 4.60 -1.92 0.77
C PRO A 306 4.09 -0.58 0.23
N ILE A 307 4.56 0.55 0.79
CA ILE A 307 4.11 1.90 0.45
C ILE A 307 5.16 2.63 -0.40
N LEU A 308 6.44 2.52 -0.06
CA LEU A 308 7.58 3.23 -0.67
C LEU A 308 8.61 2.27 -1.27
N PRO A 309 8.24 1.40 -2.23
CA PRO A 309 9.10 0.30 -2.66
C PRO A 309 10.43 0.76 -3.25
N PHE A 310 10.44 1.86 -4.01
CA PHE A 310 11.67 2.34 -4.66
C PHE A 310 12.64 2.93 -3.64
N THR A 311 12.13 3.70 -2.68
CA THR A 311 12.92 4.31 -1.62
C THR A 311 13.40 3.28 -0.62
N SER A 312 12.55 2.32 -0.24
CA SER A 312 12.92 1.21 0.62
C SER A 312 14.07 0.40 0.02
N GLN A 313 14.00 0.08 -1.27
CA GLN A 313 15.10 -0.59 -1.96
C GLN A 313 16.38 0.27 -2.01
N LYS A 314 16.25 1.58 -2.25
CA LYS A 314 17.40 2.50 -2.23
C LYS A 314 18.07 2.54 -0.85
N VAL A 315 17.29 2.60 0.23
CA VAL A 315 17.79 2.52 1.60
C VAL A 315 18.45 1.16 1.87
N TRP A 316 17.84 0.07 1.41
CA TRP A 316 18.38 -1.29 1.51
C TRP A 316 19.80 -1.37 0.93
N THR A 317 19.99 -0.84 -0.27
CA THR A 317 21.30 -0.77 -0.94
C THR A 317 22.27 0.17 -0.22
N LEU A 318 21.82 1.32 0.30
CA LEU A 318 22.66 2.25 1.08
C LEU A 318 23.13 1.66 2.42
N LEU A 319 22.45 0.62 2.93
CA LEU A 319 22.89 -0.17 4.09
C LEU A 319 23.80 -1.35 3.69
N ALA A 320 24.13 -1.49 2.41
CA ALA A 320 24.90 -2.58 1.84
C ALA A 320 24.29 -3.96 2.07
N HIS A 321 22.95 -4.04 2.11
CA HIS A 321 22.26 -5.32 2.06
C HIS A 321 22.19 -5.83 0.62
N ASP A 322 22.29 -7.15 0.47
CA ASP A 322 22.16 -7.81 -0.82
C ASP A 322 20.69 -8.03 -1.21
N GLY A 323 20.43 -8.14 -2.51
CA GLY A 323 19.13 -8.50 -3.06
C GLY A 323 18.03 -7.46 -2.86
N GLU A 324 16.79 -7.95 -2.94
CA GLU A 324 15.59 -7.12 -2.81
C GLU A 324 15.10 -7.09 -1.36
N VAL A 325 14.63 -5.94 -0.89
CA VAL A 325 14.13 -5.77 0.49
C VAL A 325 13.03 -6.78 0.86
N GLN A 326 12.11 -7.09 -0.05
CA GLN A 326 11.06 -8.09 0.17
C GLN A 326 11.59 -9.52 0.38
N ALA A 327 12.77 -9.85 -0.17
CA ALA A 327 13.33 -11.19 -0.05
C ALA A 327 13.81 -11.50 1.39
N ALA A 328 14.04 -10.46 2.21
CA ALA A 328 14.44 -10.61 3.61
C ALA A 328 13.27 -10.95 4.56
N GLY A 329 12.02 -10.89 4.06
CA GLY A 329 10.81 -11.15 4.84
C GLY A 329 10.37 -9.97 5.72
N TRP A 330 9.28 -10.18 6.45
CA TRP A 330 8.65 -9.16 7.30
C TRP A 330 9.33 -9.03 8.67
N GLN A 331 10.57 -8.56 8.66
CA GLN A 331 11.39 -8.38 9.85
C GLN A 331 12.49 -7.33 9.62
N ARG A 332 13.14 -6.90 10.70
CA ARG A 332 14.35 -6.08 10.62
C ARG A 332 15.54 -6.97 10.28
N THR A 333 16.25 -6.63 9.21
CA THR A 333 17.55 -7.25 8.91
C THR A 333 18.67 -6.53 9.64
N PRO A 334 19.48 -7.23 10.45
CA PRO A 334 20.59 -6.60 11.16
C PRO A 334 21.64 -6.02 10.21
N VAL A 335 22.14 -4.82 10.53
CA VAL A 335 23.29 -4.23 9.83
C VAL A 335 24.57 -4.73 10.49
N VAL A 336 25.48 -5.28 9.69
CA VAL A 336 26.73 -5.90 10.17
C VAL A 336 27.79 -4.83 10.44
N ALA A 337 28.43 -4.87 11.61
CA ALA A 337 29.53 -3.96 11.95
C ALA A 337 30.74 -4.18 11.03
N GLY A 338 31.49 -3.11 10.75
CA GLY A 338 32.63 -3.12 9.83
C GLY A 338 32.27 -3.13 8.34
N THR A 339 30.99 -3.32 7.97
CA THR A 339 30.50 -3.23 6.59
C THR A 339 30.71 -1.82 6.04
N THR A 340 31.20 -1.72 4.81
CA THR A 340 31.42 -0.43 4.14
C THR A 340 30.11 0.09 3.58
N LEU A 341 29.78 1.34 3.89
CA LEU A 341 28.53 1.99 3.51
C LEU A 341 28.74 2.86 2.25
N PRO A 342 27.89 2.70 1.22
CA PRO A 342 27.86 3.60 0.08
C PRO A 342 27.64 5.07 0.47
N ALA A 343 28.04 5.98 -0.42
CA ALA A 343 27.79 7.40 -0.19
C ALA A 343 26.29 7.71 -0.13
N PRO A 344 25.84 8.52 0.85
CA PRO A 344 24.45 8.89 0.94
C PRO A 344 24.07 9.77 -0.26
N GLU A 345 22.82 9.61 -0.69
CA GLU A 345 22.19 10.46 -1.68
C GLU A 345 20.81 10.88 -1.18
N PRO A 346 20.29 12.05 -1.61
CA PRO A 346 18.94 12.46 -1.30
C PRO A 346 17.93 11.37 -1.68
N LEU A 347 17.09 10.97 -0.72
CA LEU A 347 16.04 9.98 -0.96
C LEU A 347 14.83 10.58 -1.67
N PHE A 348 14.53 11.86 -1.38
CA PHE A 348 13.39 12.57 -1.89
C PHE A 348 13.83 13.95 -2.38
N LYS A 349 13.22 14.40 -3.47
CA LYS A 349 13.38 15.77 -3.95
C LYS A 349 12.44 16.69 -3.16
N LYS A 350 12.97 17.79 -2.62
CA LYS A 350 12.13 18.86 -2.07
C LYS A 350 11.31 19.49 -3.19
N LEU A 351 10.02 19.63 -2.98
CA LEU A 351 9.11 20.32 -3.90
C LEU A 351 9.07 21.81 -3.55
N ASP A 352 9.13 22.66 -4.57
CA ASP A 352 8.97 24.10 -4.40
C ASP A 352 7.49 24.44 -4.16
N ASP A 353 7.22 25.51 -3.42
CA ASP A 353 5.85 25.97 -3.16
C ASP A 353 5.16 26.39 -4.48
N SER A 354 5.93 26.77 -5.51
CA SER A 354 5.43 27.05 -6.87
C SER A 354 4.67 25.88 -7.50
N VAL A 355 4.93 24.64 -7.07
CA VAL A 355 4.22 23.44 -7.56
C VAL A 355 2.71 23.59 -7.41
N VAL A 356 2.24 24.19 -6.31
CA VAL A 356 0.81 24.38 -6.05
C VAL A 356 0.19 25.27 -7.13
N GLU A 357 0.80 26.42 -7.39
CA GLU A 357 0.33 27.38 -8.38
C GLU A 357 0.45 26.85 -9.81
N GLU A 358 1.56 26.17 -10.12
CA GLU A 358 1.82 25.59 -11.44
C GLU A 358 0.81 24.51 -11.80
N GLU A 359 0.54 23.57 -10.88
CA GLU A 359 -0.40 22.49 -11.13
C GLU A 359 -1.85 22.98 -11.10
N ALA A 360 -2.18 23.96 -10.24
CA ALA A 360 -3.49 24.63 -10.30
C ALA A 360 -3.71 25.30 -11.67
N ALA A 361 -2.69 25.97 -12.22
CA ALA A 361 -2.76 26.57 -13.55
C ALA A 361 -2.86 25.54 -14.68
N ARG A 362 -2.31 24.32 -14.51
CA ARG A 362 -2.50 23.21 -15.47
C ARG A 362 -3.91 22.66 -15.44
N LEU A 363 -4.46 22.46 -14.26
CA LEU A 363 -5.81 21.90 -14.06
C LEU A 363 -6.94 22.84 -14.51
N ALA A 364 -6.65 24.14 -14.59
CA ALA A 364 -7.57 25.16 -15.07
C ALA A 364 -7.60 25.31 -16.61
N ARG A 365 -6.69 24.64 -17.33
CA ARG A 365 -6.68 24.57 -18.80
C ARG A 365 -7.49 23.37 -19.27
#